data_AF-A0A165BSX7-F1
#
_entry.id   AF-A0A165BSX7-F1
#
_cell.length_a   1.000
_cell.length_b   1.000
_cell.length_c   1.000
_cell.angle_alpha   90.00
_cell.angle_beta   90.00
_cell.angle_gamma   90.00
#
_symmetry.space_group_name_H-M   'P 1'
#
loop_
_entity.id
_entity.type
_entity.pdbx_description
1 polymer ?
#
loop_
_entity_poly.entity_id
_entity_poly.type
_entity_poly.pdbx_seq_one_letter_code
_entity_poly.pdbx_strand_id
1 'polypeptide(L)' 'DNGTLTCRDYNMDTAFQMLDDIPQPDSLEAQSGMFCSTFNMTGSALILDRVDKVIK' A
#
# COMPACT_ATOMS: atom_id res chain seq x y z
N ASP A 1 11.11 4.27 1.05
CA ASP A 1 9.99 3.36 0.84
C ASP A 1 10.38 2.40 -0.28
N ASN A 2 10.02 1.13 -0.18
CA ASN A 2 10.31 0.09 -1.16
C ASN A 2 9.04 -0.43 -1.86
N GLY A 3 7.88 0.14 -1.56
CA GLY A 3 6.62 -0.27 -2.19
C GLY A 3 6.04 -1.56 -1.63
N THR A 4 6.46 -2.04 -0.46
CA THR A 4 5.83 -3.23 0.14
C THR A 4 4.80 -2.82 1.19
N LEU A 5 3.54 -3.23 0.99
CA LEU A 5 2.48 -3.16 2.00
C LEU A 5 2.47 -4.45 2.83
N THR A 6 2.67 -4.33 4.14
CA THR A 6 2.54 -5.45 5.07
C THR A 6 1.34 -5.26 5.99
N CYS A 7 0.35 -6.14 5.90
CA CYS A 7 -0.78 -6.17 6.82
C CYS A 7 -0.42 -7.03 8.04
N ARG A 8 -0.53 -6.44 9.23
CA ARG A 8 -0.20 -7.08 10.50
C ARG A 8 -1.41 -7.15 11.42
N ASP A 9 -1.49 -8.25 12.16
CA ASP A 9 -2.37 -8.32 13.32
C ASP A 9 -1.82 -7.39 14.41
N TYR A 10 -2.64 -6.44 14.86
CA TYR A 10 -2.23 -5.44 15.85
C TYR A 10 -1.91 -6.05 17.23
N ASN A 11 -2.59 -7.13 17.61
CA ASN A 11 -2.43 -7.75 18.93
C ASN A 11 -1.23 -8.71 18.97
N MET A 12 -0.98 -9.42 17.86
CA MET A 12 0.05 -10.46 17.79
C MET A 12 1.32 -10.03 17.07
N ASP A 13 1.35 -8.82 16.50
CA ASP A 13 2.40 -8.30 15.61
C ASP A 13 2.81 -9.28 14.49
N THR A 14 1.89 -10.15 14.10
CA THR A 14 2.13 -11.17 13.09
C THR A 14 1.72 -10.64 11.73
N ALA A 15 2.66 -10.62 10.78
CA ALA A 15 2.37 -10.30 9.40
C ALA A 15 1.58 -11.46 8.77
N PHE A 16 0.33 -11.19 8.40
CA PHE A 16 -0.53 -12.20 7.76
C PHE A 16 -0.63 -12.03 6.25
N GLN A 17 -0.25 -10.86 5.72
CA GLN A 17 -0.27 -10.59 4.29
C GLN A 17 0.82 -9.57 3.91
N MET A 18 1.46 -9.80 2.77
CA MET A 18 2.42 -8.89 2.15
C MET A 18 2.01 -8.70 0.68
N LEU A 19 2.04 -7.46 0.21
CA LEU A 19 1.72 -7.07 -1.16
C LEU A 19 2.79 -6.11 -1.65
N ASP A 20 3.24 -6.29 -2.89
CA ASP A 20 4.18 -5.39 -3.54
C ASP A 20 3.45 -4.44 -4.49
N ASP A 21 3.89 -3.19 -4.47
CA ASP A 21 3.37 -2.09 -5.25
C ASP A 21 3.82 -2.23 -6.70
N ILE A 22 2.87 -2.50 -7.61
CA ILE A 22 3.16 -2.58 -9.06
C ILE A 22 2.88 -1.21 -9.70
N PRO A 23 3.91 -0.50 -10.21
CA PRO A 23 3.78 0.78 -10.90
C PRO A 23 2.72 0.74 -11.99
N GLN A 24 2.06 1.87 -12.23
CA GLN A 24 1.31 2.05 -13.47
C GLN A 24 2.25 1.88 -14.69
N PRO A 25 1.72 1.45 -15.86
CA PRO A 25 2.54 1.04 -17.01
C PRO A 25 3.58 2.05 -17.51
N ASP A 26 3.35 3.35 -17.30
CA ASP A 26 4.26 4.42 -17.75
C ASP A 26 5.12 5.01 -16.61
N SER A 27 5.11 4.38 -15.42
CA SER A 27 5.94 4.80 -14.29
C SER A 27 7.22 4.00 -14.18
N LEU A 28 8.22 4.61 -13.53
CA LEU A 28 9.49 3.96 -13.23
C LEU A 28 9.34 3.00 -12.05
N GLU A 29 10.14 1.94 -12.00
CA GLU A 29 10.24 1.04 -10.83
C GLU A 29 10.65 1.80 -9.55
N ALA A 30 11.37 2.91 -9.68
CA ALA A 30 11.71 3.78 -8.57
C ALA A 30 10.49 4.54 -7.98
N GLN A 31 9.33 4.46 -8.64
CA GLN A 31 8.05 5.03 -8.20
C GLN A 31 7.10 3.97 -7.62
N SER A 32 7.58 2.74 -7.38
CA SER A 32 6.90 1.75 -6.56
C SER A 32 6.96 2.18 -5.09
N GLY A 33 5.88 2.76 -4.57
CA GLY A 33 5.86 3.36 -3.24
C GLY A 33 4.49 3.94 -2.87
N MET A 34 4.22 4.00 -1.56
CA MET A 34 3.02 4.56 -0.96
C MET A 34 3.38 5.80 -0.13
N PHE A 35 2.72 6.92 -0.41
CA PHE A 35 2.90 8.15 0.37
C PHE A 35 2.02 8.17 1.61
N CYS A 36 0.76 7.78 1.45
CA CYS A 36 -0.19 7.73 2.56
C CYS A 36 -1.21 6.62 2.35
N SER A 37 -1.83 6.20 3.44
CA SER A 37 -2.90 5.22 3.42
C SER A 37 -3.93 5.53 4.49
N THR A 38 -5.19 5.23 4.20
CA THR A 38 -6.27 5.38 5.18
C THR A 38 -7.37 4.36 4.93
N PHE A 39 -8.00 3.88 6.00
CA PHE A 39 -9.20 3.06 5.87
C PHE A 39 -10.41 3.96 5.63
N ASN A 40 -11.36 3.48 4.84
CA ASN A 40 -12.66 4.12 4.73
C ASN A 40 -13.41 4.07 6.07
N MET A 41 -14.50 4.83 6.20
CA MET A 41 -15.25 4.93 7.46
C MET A 41 -15.76 3.58 8.01
N THR A 42 -16.00 2.59 7.14
CA THR A 42 -16.47 1.26 7.56
C THR A 42 -15.32 0.32 7.93
N GLY A 43 -14.06 0.70 7.69
CA GLY A 43 -12.88 -0.13 7.92
C GLY A 43 -12.74 -1.32 6.95
N SER A 44 -13.56 -1.40 5.91
CA SER A 44 -13.62 -2.56 5.00
C SER A 44 -12.76 -2.39 3.74
N ALA A 45 -12.36 -1.16 3.44
CA ALA A 45 -11.49 -0.84 2.32
C ALA A 45 -10.33 0.03 2.78
N LEU A 46 -9.14 -0.30 2.30
CA LEU A 46 -7.93 0.50 2.47
C LEU A 46 -7.71 1.32 1.20
N ILE A 47 -7.54 2.63 1.35
CA ILE A 47 -7.22 3.56 0.27
C ILE A 47 -5.72 3.84 0.35
N LEU A 48 -5.02 3.63 -0.76
CA LEU A 48 -3.58 3.81 -0.90
C LEU A 48 -3.27 4.94 -1.88
N ASP A 49 -2.56 5.96 -1.44
CA ASP A 49 -2.02 7.00 -2.32
C ASP A 49 -0.57 6.67 -2.67
N ARG A 50 -0.32 6.44 -3.96
CA ARG A 50 0.96 5.94 -4.46
C ARG A 50 1.81 7.03 -5.10
N VAL A 51 3.13 6.80 -5.13
CA VAL A 51 4.11 7.72 -5.72
C VAL A 51 3.90 7.90 -7.23
N ASP A 52 3.34 6.89 -7.90
CA ASP A 52 2.97 6.92 -9.31
C ASP A 52 1.67 7.71 -9.59
N LYS A 53 1.20 8.56 -8.66
CA LYS A 53 0.03 9.45 -8.87
C LYS A 53 -1.28 8.69 -9.10
N VAL A 54 -1.37 7.47 -8.60
CA VAL A 54 -2.57 6.63 -8.65
C VAL A 54 -3.07 6.35 -7.23
N ILE A 55 -4.39 6.39 -7.05
CA ILE A 55 -5.04 5.90 -5.84
C ILE A 55 -5.50 4.46 -6.09
N LYS A 56 -5.12 3.53 -5.22
CA LYS A 56 -5.55 2.12 -5.25
C LYS A 56 -6.43 1.76 -4.06
#